data_AF-A0A7Y4NXD6-F1
#
_entry.id   AF-A0A7Y4NXD6-F1
#
_cell.length_a   1.000
_cell.length_b   1.000
_cell.length_c   1.000
_cell.angle_alpha   90.00
_cell.angle_beta   90.00
_cell.angle_gamma   90.00
#
_symmetry.space_group_name_H-M   'P 1'
#
loop_
_entity.id
_entity.type
_entity.pdbx_description
1 polymer ?
#
loop_
_entity_poly.entity_id
_entity_poly.type
_entity_poly.pdbx_seq_one_letter_code
_entity_poly.pdbx_strand_id
1 'polypeptide(L)'
;MDAVLVVTAMPLSEAARSELSDTLGDGYLVVDIKEAPPTANILLTPVVSGQLLGSLRAMFPEARILFTELHDDGHGISLEGPLARIVARGPDGYYVADALEALAPVVQSESRLQLTGSSRRNPPRLALAAPTPVDSAIAAPAESAGIIWLTSPAAPPGRALDLHAIDNLVAQVLNTATPRDDLLWAAIAVECALRLLSSGEGNVLIDVTDLPAPVLAELQIRVMSESVPHMSWPPDATPRR
;
A
#
# COMPACT_ATOMS: atom_id res chain seq x y z
N MET A 1 -30.44 14.33 13.59
CA MET A 1 -29.72 13.08 13.28
C MET A 1 -28.25 13.40 13.42
N ASP A 2 -27.45 12.50 14.00
CA ASP A 2 -25.99 12.65 13.99
C ASP A 2 -25.51 12.41 12.55
N ALA A 3 -24.84 13.40 11.97
CA ALA A 3 -24.28 13.29 10.64
C ALA A 3 -23.03 12.40 10.66
N VAL A 4 -22.88 11.55 9.64
CA VAL A 4 -21.68 10.76 9.40
C VAL A 4 -20.58 11.69 8.93
N LEU A 5 -19.54 11.82 9.74
CA LEU A 5 -18.39 12.64 9.42
C LEU A 5 -17.39 11.84 8.57
N VAL A 6 -17.20 12.30 7.33
CA VAL A 6 -16.25 11.76 6.36
C VAL A 6 -15.08 12.72 6.26
N VAL A 7 -13.89 12.24 6.57
CA VAL A 7 -12.66 13.03 6.53
C VAL A 7 -11.89 12.69 5.27
N THR A 8 -11.36 13.70 4.59
CA THR A 8 -10.49 13.51 3.43
C THR A 8 -9.05 13.86 3.76
N ALA A 9 -8.17 12.87 3.75
CA ALA A 9 -6.70 13.04 3.76
C ALA A 9 -6.11 13.17 2.35
N MET A 10 -6.98 13.32 1.34
CA MET A 10 -6.61 13.56 -0.04
C MET A 10 -6.87 15.03 -0.40
N PRO A 11 -6.12 15.63 -1.33
CA PRO A 11 -6.22 17.05 -1.66
C PRO A 11 -7.48 17.34 -2.49
N LEU A 12 -8.66 17.34 -1.85
CA LEU A 12 -9.89 17.81 -2.46
C LEU A 12 -10.04 19.32 -2.27
N SER A 13 -10.63 19.99 -3.25
CA SER A 13 -11.08 21.38 -3.06
C SER A 13 -12.30 21.43 -2.15
N GLU A 14 -12.60 22.61 -1.60
CA GLU A 14 -13.83 22.81 -0.82
C GLU A 14 -15.09 22.52 -1.64
N ALA A 15 -15.10 22.95 -2.91
CA ALA A 15 -16.19 22.65 -3.84
C ALA A 15 -16.37 21.13 -4.05
N ALA A 16 -15.28 20.40 -4.28
CA ALA A 16 -15.33 18.94 -4.47
C ALA A 16 -15.81 18.22 -3.19
N ARG A 17 -15.42 18.69 -2.00
CA ARG A 17 -15.95 18.14 -0.73
C ARG A 17 -17.43 18.44 -0.55
N SER A 18 -17.89 19.65 -0.87
CA SER A 18 -19.30 20.02 -0.80
C SER A 18 -20.12 19.14 -1.73
N GLU A 19 -19.70 18.98 -2.98
CA GLU A 19 -20.39 18.14 -3.95
C GLU A 19 -20.40 16.66 -3.54
N LEU A 20 -19.30 16.16 -2.97
CA LEU A 20 -19.27 14.81 -2.42
C LEU A 20 -20.25 14.65 -1.25
N SER A 21 -20.35 15.65 -0.37
CA SER A 21 -21.32 15.69 0.73
C SER A 21 -22.77 15.65 0.20
N ASP A 22 -23.07 16.48 -0.80
CA ASP A 22 -24.39 16.53 -1.44
C ASP A 22 -24.74 15.21 -2.13
N THR A 23 -23.76 14.58 -2.78
CA THR A 23 -23.92 13.28 -3.45
C THR A 23 -24.18 12.15 -2.46
N LEU A 24 -23.57 12.20 -1.27
CA LEU A 24 -23.83 11.25 -0.18
C LEU A 24 -25.18 11.49 0.53
N GLY A 25 -25.66 12.74 0.51
CA GLY A 25 -26.96 13.17 1.03
C GLY A 25 -26.93 13.72 2.46
N ASP A 26 -28.08 14.21 2.92
CA ASP A 26 -28.30 15.03 4.14
C ASP A 26 -27.80 14.44 5.48
N GLY A 27 -27.31 13.20 5.48
CA GLY A 27 -26.72 12.53 6.64
C GLY A 27 -25.19 12.55 6.66
N TYR A 28 -24.52 13.17 5.70
CA TYR A 28 -23.06 13.14 5.55
C TYR A 28 -22.47 14.54 5.58
N LEU A 29 -21.32 14.65 6.24
CA LEU A 29 -20.50 15.86 6.21
C LEU A 29 -19.08 15.47 5.80
N VAL A 30 -18.59 16.07 4.71
CA VAL A 30 -17.24 15.84 4.21
C VAL A 30 -16.32 16.99 4.61
N VAL A 31 -15.25 16.70 5.34
CA VAL A 31 -14.29 17.72 5.85
C VAL A 31 -12.85 17.38 5.50
N ASP A 32 -12.01 18.42 5.43
CA ASP A 32 -10.56 18.24 5.31
C ASP A 32 -9.98 17.66 6.61
N ILE A 33 -8.95 16.82 6.50
CA ILE A 33 -8.26 16.23 7.65
C ILE A 33 -7.75 17.27 8.66
N LYS A 34 -7.40 18.49 8.22
CA LYS A 34 -6.91 19.55 9.10
C LYS A 34 -7.98 20.13 10.01
N GLU A 35 -9.24 19.97 9.65
CA GLU A 35 -10.40 20.51 10.36
C GLU A 35 -11.19 19.41 11.11
N ALA A 36 -10.80 18.16 10.90
CA ALA A 36 -11.54 17.00 11.36
C ALA A 36 -11.33 16.72 12.86
N PRO A 37 -12.40 16.53 13.65
CA PRO A 37 -12.28 15.99 14.99
C PRO A 37 -11.88 14.50 14.98
N PRO A 38 -11.24 13.99 16.06
CA PRO A 38 -10.90 12.58 16.22
C PRO A 38 -12.09 11.60 16.17
N THR A 39 -13.32 12.12 16.32
CA THR A 39 -14.57 11.35 16.33
C THR A 39 -15.11 11.05 14.92
N ALA A 40 -14.31 11.24 13.88
CA ALA A 40 -14.68 10.93 12.51
C ALA A 40 -15.11 9.47 12.32
N ASN A 41 -16.10 9.24 11.45
CA ASN A 41 -16.62 7.90 11.19
C ASN A 41 -15.87 7.22 10.04
N ILE A 42 -15.48 7.99 9.02
CA ILE A 42 -14.82 7.50 7.81
C ILE A 42 -13.63 8.42 7.51
N LEU A 43 -12.49 7.83 7.15
CA LEU A 43 -11.33 8.55 6.64
C LEU A 43 -11.01 8.04 5.23
N LEU A 44 -11.15 8.90 4.25
CA LEU A 44 -10.75 8.65 2.87
C LEU A 44 -9.30 9.12 2.69
N THR A 45 -8.42 8.22 2.27
CA THR A 45 -7.00 8.53 2.06
C THR A 45 -6.52 7.81 0.80
N PRO A 46 -5.56 8.36 0.04
CA PRO A 46 -4.82 7.56 -0.93
C PRO A 46 -4.10 6.41 -0.22
N VAL A 47 -3.58 5.47 -1.00
CA VAL A 47 -2.66 4.46 -0.44
C VAL A 47 -1.47 5.18 0.21
N VAL A 48 -1.22 4.88 1.47
CA VAL A 48 -0.16 5.49 2.28
C VAL A 48 0.71 4.44 2.94
N SER A 49 1.87 4.85 3.45
CA SER A 49 2.76 3.98 4.21
C SER A 49 2.09 3.46 5.49
N GLY A 50 2.58 2.33 6.02
CA GLY A 50 2.08 1.77 7.27
C GLY A 50 2.30 2.70 8.47
N GLN A 51 3.37 3.49 8.47
CA GLN A 51 3.61 4.50 9.51
C GLN A 51 2.55 5.59 9.49
N LEU A 52 2.25 6.15 8.30
CA LEU A 52 1.20 7.14 8.17
C LEU A 52 -0.17 6.55 8.49
N LEU A 53 -0.46 5.31 8.06
CA LEU A 53 -1.67 4.60 8.46
C LEU A 53 -1.78 4.45 9.99
N GLY A 54 -0.67 4.13 10.67
CA GLY A 54 -0.59 4.09 12.12
C GLY A 54 -0.89 5.45 12.76
N SER A 55 -0.32 6.53 12.24
CA SER A 55 -0.61 7.90 12.68
C SER A 55 -2.08 8.30 12.46
N LEU A 56 -2.65 7.94 11.31
CA LEU A 56 -4.06 8.19 10.99
C LEU A 56 -5.00 7.41 11.93
N ARG A 57 -4.67 6.16 12.26
CA ARG A 57 -5.40 5.38 13.27
C ARG A 57 -5.30 5.97 14.66
N ALA A 58 -4.15 6.55 15.03
CA ALA A 58 -4.00 7.23 16.31
C ALA A 58 -4.80 8.53 16.36
N MET A 59 -4.87 9.27 15.25
CA MET A 59 -5.59 10.53 15.12
C MET A 59 -7.12 10.33 15.05
N PHE A 60 -7.57 9.25 14.40
CA PHE A 60 -8.97 8.91 14.21
C PHE A 60 -9.22 7.44 14.63
N PRO A 61 -9.26 7.16 15.94
CA PRO A 61 -9.30 5.79 16.46
C PRO A 61 -10.55 5.01 16.07
N GLU A 62 -11.67 5.69 15.89
CA GLU A 62 -12.96 5.08 15.55
C GLU A 62 -13.25 5.07 14.05
N ALA A 63 -12.44 5.76 13.24
CA ALA A 63 -12.72 5.92 11.83
C ALA A 63 -12.43 4.63 11.05
N ARG A 64 -13.35 4.28 10.14
CA ARG A 64 -13.07 3.31 9.08
C ARG A 64 -12.21 3.99 8.02
N ILE A 65 -10.98 3.52 7.86
CA ILE A 65 -10.04 4.05 6.87
C ILE A 65 -10.24 3.34 5.53
N LEU A 66 -10.52 4.10 4.48
CA LEU A 66 -10.73 3.61 3.12
C LEU A 66 -9.63 4.14 2.20
N PHE A 67 -8.86 3.24 1.60
CA PHE A 67 -7.96 3.60 0.51
C PHE A 67 -8.78 3.96 -0.73
N THR A 68 -8.54 5.16 -1.25
CA THR A 68 -9.32 5.75 -2.34
C THR A 68 -8.38 6.23 -3.43
N GLU A 69 -8.60 5.73 -4.64
CA GLU A 69 -8.06 6.31 -5.87
C GLU A 69 -9.21 7.04 -6.56
N LEU A 70 -8.96 8.26 -7.03
CA LEU A 70 -9.98 9.12 -7.61
C LEU A 70 -9.40 9.91 -8.79
N HIS A 71 -10.07 9.83 -9.93
CA HIS A 71 -9.78 10.63 -11.10
C HIS A 71 -11.09 11.32 -11.53
N ASP A 72 -11.06 12.64 -11.57
CA ASP A 72 -12.19 13.48 -11.96
C ASP A 72 -11.68 14.76 -12.62
N ASP A 73 -11.69 14.77 -13.95
CA ASP A 73 -11.31 15.92 -14.78
C ASP A 73 -12.18 17.15 -14.50
N GLY A 74 -13.46 16.95 -14.15
CA GLY A 74 -14.41 18.04 -13.87
C GLY A 74 -14.02 18.88 -12.65
N HIS A 75 -13.36 18.23 -11.68
CA HIS A 75 -12.83 18.85 -10.48
C HIS A 75 -11.30 19.02 -10.49
N GLY A 76 -10.63 18.65 -11.59
CA GLY A 76 -9.18 18.67 -11.70
C GLY A 76 -8.47 17.71 -10.73
N ILE A 77 -9.13 16.62 -10.34
CA ILE A 77 -8.61 15.63 -9.39
C ILE A 77 -7.90 14.52 -10.16
N SER A 78 -6.62 14.31 -9.83
CA SER A 78 -5.82 13.22 -10.38
C SER A 78 -5.07 12.50 -9.26
N LEU A 79 -5.76 11.56 -8.62
CA LEU A 79 -5.26 10.71 -7.52
C LEU A 79 -5.25 9.24 -7.95
N GLU A 80 -4.64 8.98 -9.12
CA GLU A 80 -4.48 7.62 -9.63
C GLU A 80 -3.40 6.87 -8.86
N GLY A 81 -3.73 5.68 -8.40
CA GLY A 81 -2.78 4.77 -7.77
C GLY A 81 -2.54 3.52 -8.61
N PRO A 82 -1.92 2.49 -8.01
CA PRO A 82 -1.61 1.25 -8.70
C PRO A 82 -2.84 0.55 -9.30
N LEU A 83 -4.01 0.64 -8.65
CA LEU A 83 -5.22 -0.05 -9.14
C LEU A 83 -5.76 0.62 -10.41
N ALA A 84 -5.84 1.94 -10.45
CA ALA A 84 -6.28 2.70 -11.62
C ALA A 84 -5.37 2.39 -12.83
N ARG A 85 -4.05 2.30 -12.62
CA ARG A 85 -3.09 1.93 -13.67
C ARG A 85 -3.29 0.51 -14.19
N ILE A 86 -3.62 -0.43 -13.29
CA ILE A 86 -3.93 -1.81 -13.68
C ILE A 86 -5.23 -1.81 -14.50
N VAL A 87 -6.29 -1.16 -14.00
CA VAL A 87 -7.59 -1.07 -14.69
C VAL A 87 -7.46 -0.43 -16.07
N ALA A 88 -6.67 0.63 -16.20
CA ALA A 88 -6.43 1.33 -17.48
C ALA A 88 -5.80 0.43 -18.56
N ARG A 89 -5.09 -0.63 -18.16
CA ARG A 89 -4.52 -1.64 -19.08
C ARG A 89 -5.53 -2.70 -19.51
N GLY A 90 -6.74 -2.69 -18.95
CA GLY A 90 -7.82 -3.60 -19.29
C GLY A 90 -7.51 -5.08 -19.04
N PRO A 91 -7.00 -5.47 -17.85
CA PRO A 91 -6.86 -6.89 -17.53
C PRO A 91 -8.23 -7.56 -17.47
N ASP A 92 -8.27 -8.84 -17.82
CA ASP A 92 -9.49 -9.65 -17.71
C ASP A 92 -9.88 -9.93 -16.24
N GLY A 93 -8.96 -9.71 -15.29
CA GLY A 93 -9.23 -9.80 -13.86
C GLY A 93 -8.04 -9.38 -12.99
N TYR A 94 -8.34 -9.12 -11.71
CA TYR A 94 -7.35 -8.90 -10.65
C TYR A 94 -7.80 -9.73 -9.44
N TYR A 95 -6.92 -10.58 -8.91
CA TYR A 95 -7.24 -11.47 -7.81
C TYR A 95 -6.17 -11.37 -6.72
N VAL A 96 -6.62 -11.28 -5.47
CA VAL A 96 -5.77 -11.32 -4.29
C VAL A 96 -6.08 -12.63 -3.57
N ALA A 97 -5.11 -13.52 -3.54
CA ALA A 97 -5.17 -14.77 -2.80
C ALA A 97 -4.27 -14.64 -1.56
N ASP A 98 -4.76 -15.08 -0.42
CA ASP A 98 -3.99 -15.21 0.82
C ASP A 98 -3.25 -16.55 0.93
N ALA A 99 -3.57 -17.52 0.05
CA ALA A 99 -2.90 -18.81 -0.06
C ALA A 99 -3.01 -19.39 -1.49
N LEU A 100 -2.11 -20.33 -1.84
CA LEU A 100 -2.11 -20.95 -3.17
C LEU A 100 -3.38 -21.79 -3.41
N GLU A 101 -3.89 -22.41 -2.35
CA GLU A 101 -5.12 -23.20 -2.34
C GLU A 101 -6.34 -22.34 -2.71
N ALA A 102 -6.34 -21.06 -2.36
CA ALA A 102 -7.39 -20.11 -2.69
C ALA A 102 -7.34 -19.64 -4.16
N LEU A 103 -6.21 -19.82 -4.85
CA LEU A 103 -6.04 -19.45 -6.25
C LEU A 103 -6.57 -20.52 -7.22
N ALA A 104 -6.34 -21.80 -6.89
CA ALA A 104 -6.72 -22.93 -7.74
C ALA A 104 -8.19 -22.93 -8.20
N PRO A 105 -9.21 -22.73 -7.33
CA PRO A 105 -10.61 -22.73 -7.78
C PRO A 105 -10.94 -21.55 -8.71
N VAL A 106 -10.28 -20.40 -8.55
CA VAL A 106 -10.48 -19.24 -9.42
C VAL A 106 -9.94 -19.50 -10.82
N VAL A 107 -8.72 -20.02 -10.93
CA VAL A 107 -8.13 -20.39 -12.22
C VAL A 107 -8.96 -21.47 -12.93
N GLN A 108 -9.49 -22.45 -12.18
CA GLN A 108 -10.39 -23.47 -12.72
C GLN A 108 -11.72 -22.88 -13.22
N SER A 109 -12.27 -21.89 -12.52
CA SER A 109 -13.47 -21.16 -12.94
C SER A 109 -13.22 -20.38 -14.23
N GLU A 110 -12.17 -19.57 -14.27
CA GLU A 110 -11.82 -18.74 -15.43
C GLU A 110 -11.48 -19.58 -16.66
N SER A 111 -10.70 -20.66 -16.50
CA SER A 111 -10.41 -21.59 -17.60
C SER A 111 -11.68 -22.25 -18.15
N ARG A 112 -12.64 -22.61 -17.28
CA ARG A 112 -13.94 -23.15 -17.73
C ARG A 112 -14.76 -22.09 -18.48
N LEU A 113 -14.77 -20.84 -18.02
CA LEU A 113 -15.46 -19.74 -18.71
C LEU A 113 -14.85 -19.48 -20.09
N GLN A 114 -13.53 -19.50 -20.21
CA GLN A 114 -12.82 -19.35 -21.47
C GLN A 114 -13.13 -20.51 -22.44
N LEU A 115 -13.06 -21.75 -21.97
CA LEU A 115 -13.29 -22.95 -22.79
C LEU A 115 -14.75 -23.11 -23.24
N THR A 116 -15.71 -22.54 -22.49
CA THR A 116 -17.14 -22.55 -22.83
C THR A 116 -17.58 -21.35 -23.68
N GLY A 117 -16.65 -20.47 -24.06
CA GLY A 117 -16.91 -19.33 -24.94
C GLY A 117 -17.55 -18.13 -24.24
N SER A 118 -17.45 -18.05 -22.91
CA SER A 118 -17.99 -16.93 -22.13
C SER A 118 -17.05 -15.72 -22.22
N SER A 119 -17.20 -14.87 -23.25
CA SER A 119 -16.40 -13.64 -23.44
C SER A 119 -16.79 -12.46 -22.52
N ARG A 120 -17.42 -12.72 -21.37
CA ARG A 120 -17.89 -11.63 -20.51
C ARG A 120 -16.71 -11.05 -19.73
N ARG A 121 -16.16 -9.93 -20.22
CA ARG A 121 -15.27 -9.04 -19.45
C ARG A 121 -16.01 -8.61 -18.19
N ASN A 122 -15.74 -9.26 -17.07
CA ASN A 122 -16.21 -8.79 -15.78
C ASN A 122 -15.19 -7.74 -15.29
N PRO A 123 -15.65 -6.58 -14.81
CA PRO A 123 -14.75 -5.66 -14.12
C PRO A 123 -14.11 -6.39 -12.93
N PRO A 124 -12.85 -6.07 -12.58
CA PRO A 124 -12.13 -6.73 -11.50
C PRO A 124 -12.95 -6.65 -10.20
N ARG A 125 -13.23 -7.81 -9.60
CA ARG A 125 -13.88 -7.94 -8.29
C ARG A 125 -12.86 -8.31 -7.24
N LEU A 126 -12.72 -7.48 -6.22
CA LEU A 126 -12.04 -7.87 -4.98
C LEU A 126 -12.95 -8.89 -4.26
N ALA A 127 -12.50 -10.14 -4.16
CA ALA A 127 -13.16 -11.17 -3.37
C ALA A 127 -12.25 -11.53 -2.19
N LEU A 128 -12.72 -11.33 -0.95
CA LEU A 128 -12.07 -11.88 0.24
C LEU A 128 -12.60 -13.30 0.48
N ALA A 129 -11.72 -14.27 0.71
CA ALA A 129 -12.08 -15.57 1.25
C ALA A 129 -12.36 -15.48 2.77
N ALA A 130 -13.24 -16.36 3.29
CA ALA A 130 -13.58 -16.41 4.71
C ALA A 130 -12.54 -17.24 5.51
N PRO A 131 -12.15 -16.82 6.74
CA PRO A 131 -11.09 -17.49 7.49
C PRO A 131 -11.54 -18.77 8.21
N THR A 132 -10.68 -19.81 8.21
CA THR A 132 -10.80 -21.05 9.02
C THR A 132 -10.05 -20.94 10.37
N PRO A 133 -10.47 -21.66 11.43
CA PRO A 133 -9.85 -21.54 12.77
C PRO A 133 -8.62 -22.45 12.93
N VAL A 134 -7.56 -21.95 13.60
CA VAL A 134 -6.35 -22.72 13.95
C VAL A 134 -5.90 -22.46 15.39
N ASP A 135 -5.41 -23.54 16.00
CA ASP A 135 -5.00 -23.72 17.40
C ASP A 135 -3.63 -23.07 17.70
N SER A 136 -3.48 -22.38 18.84
CA SER A 136 -2.35 -21.48 19.11
C SER A 136 -1.43 -21.98 20.23
N ALA A 137 -0.14 -22.12 19.93
CA ALA A 137 0.95 -22.19 20.92
C ALA A 137 2.01 -21.13 20.58
N ILE A 138 2.22 -20.17 21.49
CA ILE A 138 3.08 -18.98 21.29
C ILE A 138 4.44 -19.20 21.93
N ALA A 139 5.52 -18.91 21.21
CA ALA A 139 6.88 -18.71 21.73
C ALA A 139 7.38 -17.28 21.36
N ALA A 140 8.18 -16.69 22.24
CA ALA A 140 8.63 -15.29 22.21
C ALA A 140 9.56 -14.93 21.01
N PRO A 141 9.61 -13.66 20.56
CA PRO A 141 10.37 -13.26 19.37
C PRO A 141 11.87 -13.10 19.64
N ALA A 142 12.69 -13.64 18.75
CA ALA A 142 14.12 -13.36 18.63
C ALA A 142 14.34 -12.08 17.80
N GLU A 143 15.49 -11.40 18.00
CA GLU A 143 15.90 -10.22 17.22
C GLU A 143 15.84 -10.50 15.70
N SER A 144 14.85 -9.94 15.03
CA SER A 144 14.56 -10.17 13.61
C SER A 144 15.33 -9.21 12.72
N ALA A 145 16.10 -9.77 11.76
CA ALA A 145 16.78 -9.03 10.71
C ALA A 145 15.82 -8.16 9.89
N GLY A 146 16.26 -6.96 9.47
CA GLY A 146 15.45 -6.03 8.69
C GLY A 146 16.25 -5.08 7.80
N ILE A 147 15.55 -4.23 7.05
CA ILE A 147 16.14 -3.18 6.24
C ILE A 147 16.38 -1.94 7.12
N ILE A 148 17.61 -1.41 7.10
CA ILE A 148 18.01 -0.22 7.85
C ILE A 148 18.39 0.89 6.87
N TRP A 149 17.78 2.05 7.06
CA TRP A 149 18.04 3.26 6.28
C TRP A 149 19.23 4.03 6.88
N LEU A 150 20.30 4.22 6.12
CA LEU A 150 21.44 5.02 6.54
C LEU A 150 21.19 6.48 6.16
N THR A 151 21.10 7.33 7.17
CA THR A 151 21.04 8.79 7.04
C THR A 151 22.28 9.48 7.63
N SER A 152 23.26 8.69 8.06
CA SER A 152 24.46 9.12 8.77
C SER A 152 25.59 8.11 8.52
N PRO A 153 26.87 8.54 8.50
CA PRO A 153 28.00 7.65 8.19
C PRO A 153 28.29 6.56 9.24
N ALA A 154 27.64 6.60 10.41
CA ALA A 154 27.76 5.55 11.41
C ALA A 154 26.88 4.33 11.02
N ALA A 155 27.49 3.35 10.34
CA ALA A 155 26.78 2.16 9.89
C ALA A 155 26.62 1.13 11.03
N PRO A 156 25.37 0.71 11.35
CA PRO A 156 25.14 -0.44 12.23
C PRO A 156 25.58 -1.76 11.56
N PRO A 157 25.69 -2.87 12.30
CA PRO A 157 26.02 -4.17 11.71
C PRO A 157 24.93 -4.60 10.71
N GLY A 158 25.38 -4.96 9.51
CA GLY A 158 24.55 -5.38 8.39
C GLY A 158 25.31 -5.38 7.08
N ARG A 159 24.66 -5.84 6.02
CA ARG A 159 25.20 -5.87 4.67
C ARG A 159 24.70 -4.64 3.89
N ALA A 160 25.63 -3.80 3.43
CA ALA A 160 25.27 -2.67 2.58
C ALA A 160 24.80 -3.15 1.20
N LEU A 161 23.70 -2.58 0.71
CA LEU A 161 23.23 -2.77 -0.65
C LEU A 161 24.18 -2.04 -1.62
N ASP A 162 24.60 -2.73 -2.69
CA ASP A 162 25.42 -2.13 -3.74
C ASP A 162 24.58 -1.20 -4.62
N LEU A 163 24.53 0.08 -4.22
CA LEU A 163 23.79 1.10 -4.95
C LEU A 163 24.45 1.47 -6.28
N HIS A 164 25.77 1.27 -6.43
CA HIS A 164 26.47 1.62 -7.66
C HIS A 164 26.09 0.68 -8.81
N ALA A 165 25.92 -0.61 -8.52
CA ALA A 165 25.40 -1.57 -9.49
C ALA A 165 23.98 -1.19 -9.96
N ILE A 166 23.13 -0.72 -9.04
CA ILE A 166 21.76 -0.27 -9.34
C ILE A 166 21.79 1.02 -10.17
N ASP A 167 22.63 1.99 -9.78
CA ASP A 167 22.82 3.25 -10.52
C ASP A 167 23.21 2.97 -11.98
N ASN A 168 24.19 2.09 -12.21
CA ASN A 168 24.65 1.73 -13.56
C ASN A 168 23.56 1.05 -14.37
N LEU A 169 22.80 0.12 -13.77
CA LEU A 169 21.70 -0.57 -14.44
C LEU A 169 20.61 0.42 -14.87
N VAL A 170 20.16 1.29 -13.98
CA VAL A 170 19.10 2.27 -14.26
C VAL A 170 19.59 3.30 -15.29
N ALA A 171 20.82 3.80 -15.15
CA ALA A 171 21.42 4.73 -16.09
C ALA A 171 21.46 4.15 -17.51
N GLN A 172 21.80 2.85 -17.64
CA GLN A 172 21.81 2.16 -18.92
C GLN A 172 20.40 1.94 -19.48
N VAL A 173 19.45 1.51 -18.66
CA VAL A 173 18.08 1.19 -19.09
C VAL A 173 17.32 2.44 -19.52
N LEU A 174 17.48 3.54 -18.78
CA LEU A 174 16.76 4.79 -19.03
C LEU A 174 17.58 5.79 -19.85
N ASN A 175 18.84 5.48 -20.17
CA ASN A 175 19.79 6.39 -20.80
C ASN A 175 19.83 7.76 -20.09
N THR A 176 19.98 7.74 -18.76
CA THR A 176 19.96 8.93 -17.89
C THR A 176 21.27 9.12 -17.14
N ALA A 177 21.64 10.38 -16.90
CA ALA A 177 22.77 10.74 -16.04
C ALA A 177 22.37 10.82 -14.55
N THR A 178 21.06 10.86 -14.25
CA THR A 178 20.53 10.96 -12.88
C THR A 178 19.61 9.78 -12.57
N PRO A 179 20.14 8.55 -12.47
CA PRO A 179 19.33 7.34 -12.28
C PRO A 179 18.49 7.38 -11.00
N ARG A 180 18.95 8.10 -9.96
CA ARG A 180 18.28 8.23 -8.66
C ARG A 180 17.11 9.20 -8.64
N ASP A 181 16.82 9.88 -9.75
CA ASP A 181 15.62 10.73 -9.88
C ASP A 181 14.40 9.94 -10.37
N ASP A 182 14.59 8.70 -10.81
CA ASP A 182 13.54 7.85 -11.39
C ASP A 182 13.02 6.80 -10.39
N LEU A 183 11.72 6.56 -10.39
CA LEU A 183 11.06 5.58 -9.52
C LEU A 183 11.47 4.13 -9.83
N LEU A 184 11.98 3.84 -11.04
CA LEU A 184 12.54 2.54 -11.39
C LEU A 184 13.73 2.18 -10.48
N TRP A 185 14.51 3.17 -10.08
CA TRP A 185 15.62 2.97 -9.15
C TRP A 185 15.13 2.45 -7.81
N ALA A 186 14.08 3.06 -7.25
CA ALA A 186 13.48 2.61 -6.00
C ALA A 186 12.94 1.17 -6.11
N ALA A 187 12.28 0.83 -7.22
CA ALA A 187 11.75 -0.51 -7.44
C ALA A 187 12.86 -1.58 -7.47
N ILE A 188 13.96 -1.33 -8.17
CA ILE A 188 15.10 -2.25 -8.26
C ILE A 188 15.83 -2.35 -6.91
N ALA A 189 16.02 -1.23 -6.22
CA ALA A 189 16.67 -1.20 -4.92
C ALA A 189 15.90 -2.01 -3.87
N VAL A 190 14.57 -1.93 -3.85
CA VAL A 190 13.74 -2.73 -2.95
C VAL A 190 13.86 -4.23 -3.25
N GLU A 191 13.72 -4.64 -4.51
CA GLU A 191 13.81 -6.06 -4.90
C GLU A 191 15.17 -6.66 -4.49
N CYS A 192 16.26 -5.94 -4.74
CA CYS A 192 17.60 -6.37 -4.34
C CYS A 192 17.75 -6.45 -2.81
N ALA A 193 17.24 -5.46 -2.08
CA ALA A 193 17.29 -5.45 -0.61
C ALA A 193 16.53 -6.62 0.00
N LEU A 194 15.34 -6.93 -0.52
CA LEU A 194 14.50 -8.02 -0.02
C LEU A 194 15.09 -9.40 -0.35
N ARG A 195 15.71 -9.57 -1.52
CA ARG A 195 16.43 -10.80 -1.86
C ARG A 195 17.63 -11.02 -0.94
N LEU A 196 18.37 -9.96 -0.63
CA LEU A 196 19.48 -10.02 0.34
C LEU A 196 18.97 -10.36 1.74
N LEU A 197 17.87 -9.73 2.18
CA LEU A 197 17.26 -10.02 3.47
C LEU A 197 16.78 -11.49 3.55
N SER A 198 16.14 -11.98 2.48
CA SER A 198 15.66 -13.36 2.37
C SER A 198 16.79 -14.40 2.31
N SER A 199 18.00 -13.99 1.93
CA SER A 199 19.18 -14.88 1.90
C SER A 199 19.75 -15.19 3.29
N GLY A 200 19.21 -14.56 4.34
CA GLY A 200 19.48 -14.93 5.75
C GLY A 200 20.69 -14.24 6.39
N GLU A 201 21.26 -13.22 5.75
CA GLU A 201 22.48 -12.54 6.21
C GLU A 201 22.16 -11.22 6.94
N GLY A 202 21.50 -11.29 8.09
CA GLY A 202 21.34 -10.14 8.98
C GLY A 202 20.66 -8.91 8.33
N ASN A 203 20.89 -7.72 8.90
CA ASN A 203 20.27 -6.49 8.41
C ASN A 203 20.81 -6.09 7.04
N VAL A 204 19.95 -5.55 6.18
CA VAL A 204 20.36 -4.94 4.91
C VAL A 204 20.39 -3.42 5.06
N LEU A 205 21.51 -2.79 4.74
CA LEU A 205 21.70 -1.35 4.90
C LEU A 205 21.54 -0.65 3.55
N ILE A 206 20.71 0.39 3.49
CA ILE A 206 20.50 1.20 2.28
C ILE A 206 20.84 2.64 2.59
N ASP A 207 21.82 3.21 1.87
CA ASP A 207 22.15 4.64 1.96
C ASP A 207 21.11 5.47 1.21
N VAL A 208 20.43 6.35 1.95
CA VAL A 208 19.34 7.20 1.44
C VAL A 208 19.67 8.68 1.51
N THR A 209 20.91 9.03 1.86
CA THR A 209 21.33 10.41 2.20
C THR A 209 21.07 11.41 1.07
N ASP A 210 21.24 10.98 -0.18
CA ASP A 210 21.12 11.84 -1.37
C ASP A 210 19.91 11.48 -2.26
N LEU A 211 18.92 10.77 -1.73
CA LEU A 211 17.73 10.41 -2.51
C LEU A 211 16.71 11.55 -2.57
N PRO A 212 16.18 11.89 -3.76
CA PRO A 212 15.03 12.79 -3.88
C PRO A 212 13.84 12.30 -3.07
N ALA A 213 13.10 13.22 -2.45
CA ALA A 213 11.96 12.89 -1.60
C ALA A 213 10.92 11.94 -2.26
N PRO A 214 10.58 12.07 -3.57
CA PRO A 214 9.66 11.14 -4.22
C PRO A 214 10.20 9.71 -4.30
N VAL A 215 11.50 9.55 -4.56
CA VAL A 215 12.17 8.25 -4.71
C VAL A 215 12.34 7.60 -3.34
N LEU A 216 12.68 8.39 -2.31
CA LEU A 216 12.70 7.93 -0.92
C LEU A 216 11.32 7.45 -0.46
N ALA A 217 10.26 8.21 -0.77
CA ALA A 217 8.89 7.82 -0.42
C ALA A 217 8.48 6.51 -1.10
N GLU A 218 8.75 6.35 -2.40
CA GLU A 218 8.46 5.12 -3.14
C GLU A 218 9.24 3.91 -2.59
N LEU A 219 10.53 4.10 -2.28
CA LEU A 219 11.40 3.08 -1.68
C LEU A 219 10.83 2.61 -0.33
N GLN A 220 10.44 3.54 0.53
CA GLN A 220 9.83 3.25 1.83
C GLN A 220 8.48 2.54 1.69
N ILE A 221 7.61 3.01 0.79
CA ILE A 221 6.30 2.40 0.54
C ILE A 221 6.48 0.95 0.10
N ARG A 222 7.39 0.69 -0.86
CA ARG A 222 7.64 -0.65 -1.38
C ARG A 222 8.25 -1.59 -0.35
N VAL A 223 9.26 -1.13 0.39
CA VAL A 223 9.82 -1.92 1.49
C VAL A 223 8.72 -2.22 2.51
N MET A 224 7.89 -1.25 2.90
CA MET A 224 6.80 -1.52 3.83
C MET A 224 5.73 -2.47 3.26
N SER A 225 5.38 -2.38 1.98
CA SER A 225 4.39 -3.29 1.38
C SER A 225 4.90 -4.72 1.27
N GLU A 226 6.21 -4.89 1.11
CA GLU A 226 6.84 -6.21 0.88
C GLU A 226 7.50 -6.80 2.13
N SER A 227 7.80 -5.99 3.15
CA SER A 227 8.38 -6.42 4.44
C SER A 227 7.35 -6.71 5.52
N VAL A 228 6.07 -6.47 5.27
CA VAL A 228 5.02 -6.96 6.18
C VAL A 228 5.05 -8.48 6.09
N PRO A 229 5.51 -9.21 7.14
CA PRO A 229 5.25 -10.63 7.19
C PRO A 229 3.74 -10.76 7.15
N HIS A 230 3.18 -11.54 6.21
CA HIS A 230 1.75 -11.74 6.01
C HIS A 230 0.98 -11.64 7.33
N MET A 231 0.55 -10.43 7.66
CA MET A 231 0.04 -10.13 8.99
C MET A 231 -1.41 -10.56 8.93
N SER A 232 -1.70 -11.73 9.49
CA SER A 232 -3.05 -12.23 9.60
C SER A 232 -3.83 -11.23 10.46
N TRP A 233 -4.69 -10.45 9.80
CA TRP A 233 -5.68 -9.62 10.45
C TRP A 233 -6.84 -10.52 10.94
N PRO A 234 -7.41 -10.29 12.14
CA PRO A 234 -7.24 -9.16 13.06
C PRO A 234 -6.24 -9.39 14.22
N PRO A 235 -5.70 -8.31 14.85
CA PRO A 235 -4.78 -8.39 15.96
C PRO A 235 -5.50 -8.68 17.28
N ASP A 236 -4.85 -9.44 18.16
CA ASP A 236 -5.34 -9.95 19.45
C ASP A 236 -6.20 -8.95 20.24
N ALA A 237 -7.50 -9.26 20.35
CA ALA A 237 -8.37 -8.68 21.36
C ALA A 237 -8.22 -9.49 22.65
N THR A 238 -7.52 -8.93 23.64
CA THR A 238 -7.54 -9.46 25.01
C THR A 238 -8.96 -9.34 25.58
N PRO A 239 -9.54 -10.42 26.14
CA PRO A 239 -10.84 -10.32 26.79
C PRO A 239 -10.70 -9.59 28.13
N ARG A 240 -11.41 -8.47 28.30
CA ARG A 240 -11.72 -7.94 29.64
C ARG A 240 -12.61 -8.98 30.34
N ARG A 241 -12.19 -9.36 31.54
CA ARG A 241 -12.94 -10.22 32.47
C ARG A 241 -14.25 -9.61 32.91
#